data_AF-A0A821MW86-F1
#
_entry.id   AF-A0A821MW86-F1
#
_cell.length_a   1.000
_cell.length_b   1.000
_cell.length_c   1.000
_cell.angle_alpha   90.00
_cell.angle_beta   90.00
_cell.angle_gamma   90.00
#
_symmetry.space_group_name_H-M   'P 1'
#
loop_
_entity.id
_entity.type
_entity.pdbx_description
1 polymer ?
#
loop_
_entity_poly.entity_id
_entity_poly.type
_entity_poly.pdbx_seq_one_letter_code
_entity_poly.pdbx_strand_id
1 'polypeptide(L)'
;GGYRKGDGAQEENLFRRSDYCRSLDVGLDDVHKRPSTRYHCSSNCKLDRLSDDSTMYPMNEFGAIYTSGITVFRQSEDTGYAFMKKPLEGVCSLAMAAYRDP
;
A
#
# COMPACT_ATOMS: atom_id res chain seq x y z
N GLY A 1 7.71 -2.48 6.25
CA GLY A 1 6.80 -2.43 7.42
C GLY A 1 7.37 -1.48 8.43
N GLY A 2 6.63 -0.46 8.87
CA GLY A 2 7.12 0.47 9.92
C GLY A 2 6.86 1.96 9.69
N TYR A 3 6.19 2.35 8.60
CA TYR A 3 6.00 3.77 8.28
C TYR A 3 5.32 4.61 9.38
N ARG A 4 4.46 3.97 10.21
CA ARG A 4 3.80 4.64 11.35
C ARG A 4 4.78 5.02 12.47
N LYS A 5 5.93 4.32 12.54
CA LYS A 5 6.97 4.52 13.57
C LYS A 5 8.12 5.40 13.10
N GLY A 6 8.23 5.66 11.80
CA GLY A 6 9.31 6.47 11.24
C GLY A 6 10.62 5.69 11.06
N ASP A 7 10.51 4.39 10.75
CA ASP A 7 11.67 3.49 10.64
C ASP A 7 12.54 3.75 9.39
N GLY A 8 12.20 4.73 8.54
CA GLY A 8 12.99 5.10 7.36
C GLY A 8 13.01 4.01 6.27
N ALA A 9 12.03 3.11 6.29
CA ALA A 9 11.97 1.97 5.38
C ALA A 9 11.47 2.38 3.98
N GLN A 10 11.76 1.56 2.96
CA GLN A 10 11.29 1.77 1.58
C GLN A 10 9.77 2.03 1.50
N GLU A 11 8.98 1.27 2.25
CA GLU A 11 7.53 1.42 2.30
C GLU A 11 7.09 2.79 2.84
N GLU A 12 7.81 3.33 3.83
CA GLU A 12 7.53 4.65 4.37
C GLU A 12 7.76 5.74 3.33
N ASN A 13 8.83 5.63 2.56
CA ASN A 13 9.12 6.55 1.46
C ASN A 13 7.97 6.56 0.44
N LEU A 14 7.43 5.39 0.10
CA LEU A 14 6.28 5.27 -0.81
C LEU A 14 5.03 5.93 -0.24
N PHE A 15 4.70 5.70 1.03
CA PHE A 15 3.52 6.32 1.66
C PHE A 15 3.66 7.81 1.87
N ARG A 16 4.87 8.33 2.13
CA ARG A 16 5.10 9.77 2.21
C ARG A 16 4.95 10.46 0.87
N ARG A 17 5.06 9.74 -0.24
CA ARG A 17 5.10 10.31 -1.59
C ARG A 17 3.84 10.12 -2.43
N SER A 18 2.96 9.23 -1.98
CA SER A 18 1.81 8.79 -2.76
C SER A 18 0.59 8.57 -1.88
N ASP A 19 -0.54 8.31 -2.53
CA ASP A 19 -1.77 7.87 -1.89
C ASP A 19 -1.81 6.34 -1.67
N TYR A 20 -0.69 5.64 -1.85
CA TYR A 20 -0.59 4.19 -1.78
C TYR A 20 -1.06 3.62 -0.43
N CYS A 21 -0.87 4.35 0.67
CA CYS A 21 -1.31 3.93 2.01
C CYS A 21 -2.81 3.59 2.08
N ARG A 22 -3.65 4.24 1.25
CA ARG A 22 -5.10 4.00 1.19
C ARG A 22 -5.44 2.57 0.76
N SER A 23 -4.56 1.95 -0.02
CA SER A 23 -4.76 0.59 -0.50
C SER A 23 -4.31 -0.47 0.50
N LEU A 24 -3.24 -0.19 1.26
CA LEU A 24 -2.57 -1.17 2.10
C LEU A 24 -3.02 -1.16 3.57
N ASP A 25 -3.34 0.01 4.13
CA ASP A 25 -3.65 0.14 5.55
C ASP A 25 -5.15 0.11 5.81
N VAL A 26 -5.63 -1.04 6.30
CA VAL A 26 -7.04 -1.26 6.65
C VAL A 26 -7.50 -0.31 7.76
N GLY A 27 -6.60 0.08 8.68
CA GLY A 27 -6.94 0.98 9.79
C GLY A 27 -7.19 2.44 9.37
N LEU A 28 -6.83 2.83 8.14
CA LEU A 28 -7.22 4.14 7.60
C LEU A 28 -8.65 4.14 7.04
N ASP A 29 -9.26 2.97 6.79
CA ASP A 29 -10.63 2.90 6.33
C ASP A 29 -11.64 3.26 7.43
N ASP A 30 -11.33 3.04 8.71
CA ASP A 30 -12.20 3.47 9.82
C ASP A 30 -12.43 5.00 9.83
N VAL A 31 -11.49 5.76 9.27
CA VAL A 31 -11.59 7.23 9.13
C VAL A 31 -12.43 7.62 7.91
N HIS A 32 -12.66 6.71 6.97
CA HIS A 32 -13.42 6.94 5.75
C HIS A 32 -14.79 6.25 5.82
N LYS A 33 -15.88 7.03 5.72
CA LYS A 33 -17.28 6.53 5.71
C LYS A 33 -17.59 5.46 4.63
N ARG A 34 -16.66 5.18 3.73
CA ARG A 34 -16.71 4.12 2.71
C ARG A 34 -15.36 3.40 2.69
N PRO A 35 -15.27 2.18 3.26
CA PRO A 35 -14.04 1.40 3.18
C PRO A 35 -13.72 1.06 1.72
N SER A 36 -12.44 1.01 1.38
CA SER A 36 -12.00 0.58 0.05
C SER A 36 -12.32 -0.90 -0.13
N THR A 37 -13.01 -1.29 -1.21
CA THR A 37 -13.23 -2.72 -1.49
C THR A 37 -11.91 -3.37 -1.85
N ARG A 38 -11.49 -4.35 -1.05
CA ARG A 38 -10.24 -5.11 -1.27
C ARG A 38 -10.55 -6.51 -1.77
N TYR A 39 -9.71 -6.97 -2.69
CA TYR A 39 -9.82 -8.30 -3.26
C TYR A 39 -8.47 -9.00 -3.21
N HIS A 40 -8.48 -10.31 -3.04
CA HIS A 40 -7.33 -11.17 -3.23
C HIS A 40 -7.58 -12.09 -4.43
N CYS A 41 -6.50 -12.45 -5.11
CA CYS A 41 -6.54 -13.48 -6.14
C CYS A 41 -6.30 -14.83 -5.47
N SER A 42 -7.29 -15.72 -5.47
CA SER A 42 -7.13 -17.07 -4.93
C SER A 42 -6.36 -17.96 -5.92
N SER A 43 -5.94 -19.14 -5.47
CA SER A 43 -5.11 -20.08 -6.25
C SER A 43 -5.75 -20.56 -7.56
N ASN A 44 -7.06 -20.33 -7.74
CA ASN A 44 -7.82 -20.64 -8.95
C ASN A 44 -8.03 -19.40 -9.86
N CYS A 45 -7.27 -18.33 -9.63
CA CYS A 45 -7.37 -17.05 -10.33
C CYS A 45 -8.70 -16.30 -10.18
N LYS A 46 -9.49 -16.60 -9.14
CA LYS A 46 -10.71 -15.84 -8.82
C LYS A 46 -10.38 -14.67 -7.90
N LEU A 47 -11.11 -13.58 -8.13
CA LEU A 47 -11.02 -12.38 -7.32
C LEU A 47 -12.03 -12.48 -6.17
N ASP A 48 -11.55 -12.82 -4.98
CA ASP A 48 -12.38 -13.01 -3.79
C ASP A 48 -12.25 -11.78 -2.89
N ARG A 49 -13.38 -11.27 -2.38
CA ARG A 49 -13.37 -10.12 -1.47
C ARG A 49 -12.70 -10.51 -0.15
N LEU A 50 -11.76 -9.70 0.33
CA LEU A 50 -11.21 -9.87 1.67
C LEU A 50 -12.28 -9.53 2.71
N SER A 51 -12.53 -10.47 3.62
CA SER A 51 -13.59 -10.40 4.65
C SER A 51 -13.06 -10.23 6.07
N ASP A 52 -11.74 -10.35 6.28
CA ASP A 52 -11.13 -10.30 7.61
C ASP A 52 -10.36 -8.98 7.78
N ASP A 53 -10.85 -8.16 8.71
CA ASP A 53 -10.29 -6.84 9.04
C ASP A 53 -9.30 -6.92 10.23
N SER A 54 -8.97 -8.12 10.71
CA SER A 54 -8.11 -8.30 11.90
C SER A 54 -6.61 -8.08 11.64
N THR A 55 -6.18 -8.00 10.38
CA THR A 55 -4.77 -7.81 9.99
C THR A 55 -4.53 -6.44 9.38
N MET A 56 -3.41 -5.80 9.76
CA MET A 56 -3.03 -4.47 9.22
C MET A 56 -2.84 -4.48 7.70
N TYR A 57 -2.33 -5.61 7.16
CA TYR A 57 -2.26 -5.85 5.73
C TYR A 57 -3.22 -7.00 5.35
N PRO A 58 -4.03 -6.82 4.30
CA PRO A 58 -5.02 -7.78 3.86
C PRO A 58 -4.38 -8.85 2.95
N MET A 59 -3.46 -9.64 3.50
CA MET A 59 -2.72 -10.66 2.74
C MET A 59 -2.42 -11.92 3.55
N ASN A 60 -2.50 -13.08 2.89
CA ASN A 60 -2.02 -14.36 3.43
C ASN A 60 -0.49 -14.40 3.49
N GLU A 61 0.06 -15.40 4.18
CA GLU A 61 1.51 -15.59 4.40
C GLU A 61 2.35 -15.55 3.10
N PHE A 62 1.85 -16.14 2.01
CA PHE A 62 2.48 -16.12 0.67
C PHE A 62 1.73 -15.22 -0.32
N GLY A 63 1.04 -14.20 0.18
CA GLY A 63 0.20 -13.31 -0.60
C GLY A 63 0.97 -12.15 -1.24
N ALA A 64 0.35 -11.56 -2.27
CA ALA A 64 0.76 -10.29 -2.83
C ALA A 64 -0.45 -9.35 -2.91
N ILE A 65 -0.24 -8.06 -2.69
CA ILE A 65 -1.26 -7.03 -2.88
C ILE A 65 -0.91 -6.24 -4.13
N TYR A 66 -1.79 -6.33 -5.14
CA TYR A 66 -1.72 -5.50 -6.32
C TYR A 66 -2.55 -4.23 -6.11
N THR A 67 -2.00 -3.08 -6.48
CA THR A 67 -2.71 -1.81 -6.45
C THR A 67 -2.40 -1.02 -7.71
N SER A 68 -3.44 -0.58 -8.40
CA SER A 68 -3.34 0.27 -9.59
C SER A 68 -3.96 1.63 -9.38
N GLY A 69 -3.52 2.63 -10.15
CA GLY A 69 -4.09 3.98 -10.08
C GLY A 69 -3.48 4.84 -8.97
N ILE A 70 -2.33 4.45 -8.45
CA ILE A 70 -1.60 5.20 -7.43
C ILE A 70 -1.13 6.51 -8.05
N THR A 71 -1.25 7.59 -7.27
CA THR A 71 -0.73 8.90 -7.62
C THR A 71 0.49 9.20 -6.76
N VAL A 72 1.65 9.41 -7.40
CA VAL A 72 2.87 9.88 -6.74
C VAL A 72 2.99 11.38 -6.95
N PHE A 73 2.86 12.15 -5.88
CA PHE A 73 2.75 13.61 -5.93
C PHE A 73 3.86 14.34 -5.16
N ARG A 74 4.78 13.61 -4.53
CA ARG A 74 5.99 14.19 -3.90
C ARG A 74 7.28 13.57 -4.40
N GLN A 75 8.31 14.41 -4.40
CA GLN A 75 9.68 14.05 -4.71
C GLN A 75 10.29 13.14 -3.63
N SER A 76 11.50 12.65 -3.88
CA SER A 76 12.22 11.73 -2.98
C SER A 76 12.71 12.40 -1.70
N GLU A 77 13.23 11.59 -0.79
CA GLU A 77 13.66 12.01 0.55
C GLU A 77 14.83 13.01 0.54
N ASP A 78 15.73 12.91 -0.44
CA ASP A 78 16.82 13.86 -0.71
C ASP A 78 16.35 15.30 -0.96
N THR A 79 15.09 15.46 -1.40
CA THR A 79 14.44 16.77 -1.60
C THR A 79 13.50 17.16 -0.45
N GLY A 80 13.47 16.37 0.63
CA GLY A 80 12.55 16.59 1.75
C GLY A 80 11.08 16.37 1.41
N TYR A 81 10.76 15.53 0.42
CA TYR A 81 9.39 15.24 -0.02
C TYR A 81 8.61 16.46 -0.56
N ALA A 82 9.30 17.37 -1.25
CA ALA A 82 8.67 18.51 -1.91
C ALA A 82 7.58 18.09 -2.91
N PHE A 83 6.56 18.92 -3.07
CA PHE A 83 5.48 18.65 -4.03
C PHE A 83 5.98 18.70 -5.48
N MET A 84 5.51 17.76 -6.29
CA MET A 84 5.84 17.70 -7.72
C MET A 84 4.96 18.68 -8.51
N LYS A 85 5.56 19.43 -9.45
CA LYS A 85 4.80 20.27 -10.40
C LYS A 85 3.88 19.45 -11.31
N LYS A 86 4.28 18.20 -11.60
CA LYS A 86 3.53 17.24 -12.40
C LYS A 86 3.57 15.88 -11.71
N PRO A 87 2.49 15.45 -11.02
CA PRO A 87 2.41 14.14 -10.40
C PRO A 87 2.53 13.00 -11.42
N LEU A 88 2.95 11.82 -10.95
CA LEU A 88 2.86 10.58 -11.70
C LEU A 88 1.53 9.91 -11.36
N GLU A 89 0.65 9.80 -12.36
CA GLU A 89 -0.66 9.18 -12.24
C GLU A 89 -0.64 7.77 -12.83
N GLY A 90 -1.59 6.91 -12.43
CA GLY A 90 -1.74 5.58 -13.01
C GLY A 90 -0.62 4.61 -12.64
N VAL A 91 0.11 4.86 -11.54
CA VAL A 91 1.18 3.97 -11.09
C VAL A 91 0.57 2.67 -10.53
N CYS A 92 1.22 1.56 -10.84
CA CYS A 92 0.89 0.25 -10.28
C CYS A 92 1.96 -0.20 -9.29
N SER A 93 1.55 -0.86 -8.21
CA SER A 93 2.42 -1.42 -7.19
C SER A 93 2.04 -2.86 -6.87
N LEU A 94 3.06 -3.65 -6.53
CA LEU A 94 2.92 -5.01 -6.00
C LEU A 94 3.63 -5.06 -4.65
N ALA A 95 2.88 -5.23 -3.56
CA ALA A 95 3.43 -5.45 -2.23
C ALA A 95 3.49 -6.94 -1.91
N MET A 96 4.66 -7.40 -1.46
CA MET A 96 4.90 -8.76 -0.98
C MET A 96 5.77 -8.70 0.27
N ALA A 97 5.52 -9.57 1.23
CA ALA A 97 6.37 -9.70 2.41
C ALA A 97 7.65 -10.47 2.02
N ALA A 98 8.82 -9.90 2.31
CA ALA A 98 10.08 -10.62 2.18
C ALA A 98 10.34 -11.44 3.46
N TYR A 99 10.82 -12.67 3.30
CA TYR A 99 11.30 -13.47 4.42
C TYR A 99 12.60 -12.87 4.97
N ARG A 100 12.67 -12.73 6.29
CA ARG A 100 13.93 -12.43 6.98
C ARG A 100 14.75 -13.71 6.99
N ASP A 101 15.86 -13.70 6.25
CA ASP A 101 16.80 -14.82 6.11
C ASP A 101 16.25 -15.98 5.24
N PRO A 102 16.41 -15.90 3.89
CA PRO A 102 15.86 -16.88 2.95
C PRO A 102 16.62 -18.22 2.91
#